data_AF-A0A8S3T9X7-F1
#
_entry.id   AF-A0A8S3T9X7-F1
#
_cell.length_a   1.000
_cell.length_b   1.000
_cell.length_c   1.000
_cell.angle_alpha   90.00
_cell.angle_beta   90.00
_cell.angle_gamma   90.00
#
_symmetry.space_group_name_H-M   'P 1'
#
loop_
_entity.id
_entity.type
_entity.pdbx_description
1 polymer ?
#
loop_
_entity_poly.entity_id
_entity_poly.type
_entity_poly.pdbx_seq_one_letter_code
_entity_poly.pdbx_strand_id
1 'polypeptide(L)'
;MTLCLERSLEKVHILHFLCRTDPADVARVEAKTWISTEHKYDTVPHVREGVKGILGQWTAPPDMEKEMNDRYPGCMKGRTMFVIPFSMGLVGGPISKIGIQLTDSNYVLLCMNIMTRVAPKVWETLGDGEFVKCIHSVGCPRPVERKVVNHWPCNPERIMIAHRPTEREIMSYGSGYGGNSLLGKKCFALRIASVIARDEGWLAEHMLKVLRIASVIARDEGWLAEHMLVSS
;
A
#
# COMPACT_ATOMS: atom_id res chain seq x y z
N MET A 1 3.86 20.79 -14.34
CA MET A 1 3.44 19.38 -14.49
C MET A 1 1.99 19.44 -14.93
N THR A 2 1.79 19.45 -16.25
CA THR A 2 0.45 19.64 -16.84
C THR A 2 -0.25 18.30 -16.77
N LEU A 3 -1.19 18.15 -15.84
CA LEU A 3 -2.23 17.14 -15.96
C LEU A 3 -2.91 17.40 -17.31
N CYS A 4 -2.84 16.46 -18.26
CA CYS A 4 -3.60 16.57 -19.49
C CYS A 4 -5.07 16.33 -19.13
N LEU A 5 -5.77 17.42 -18.81
CA LEU A 5 -7.17 17.44 -18.40
C LEU A 5 -8.05 17.40 -19.67
N GLU A 6 -8.23 16.22 -20.24
CA GLU A 6 -9.25 16.04 -21.27
C GLU A 6 -10.61 15.83 -20.62
N ARG A 7 -11.44 16.87 -20.69
CA ARG A 7 -12.83 16.89 -20.20
C ARG A 7 -13.71 16.21 -21.25
N SER A 8 -13.87 14.89 -21.14
CA SER A 8 -14.75 14.14 -22.03
C SER A 8 -16.19 14.09 -21.48
N LEU A 9 -17.08 14.77 -22.22
CA LEU A 9 -18.52 14.56 -22.37
C LEU A 9 -19.49 15.05 -21.27
N GLU A 10 -20.49 15.78 -21.76
CA GLU A 10 -21.55 16.48 -21.04
C GLU A 10 -22.65 15.54 -20.52
N LYS A 11 -23.19 15.93 -19.34
CA LYS A 11 -24.35 15.41 -18.60
C LYS A 11 -24.02 14.33 -17.55
N VAL A 12 -24.32 14.70 -16.30
CA VAL A 12 -23.95 14.12 -14.99
C VAL A 12 -22.53 14.51 -14.56
N HIS A 13 -22.43 15.29 -13.47
CA HIS A 13 -21.18 15.75 -12.86
C HIS A 13 -20.36 14.59 -12.27
N ILE A 14 -19.74 13.76 -13.12
CA ILE A 14 -18.84 12.71 -12.68
C ILE A 14 -17.42 13.11 -13.02
N LEU A 15 -16.66 13.48 -11.99
CA LEU A 15 -15.27 13.86 -12.10
C LEU A 15 -14.42 12.61 -12.32
N HIS A 16 -14.17 12.27 -13.58
CA HIS A 16 -13.29 11.17 -13.97
C HIS A 16 -11.90 11.68 -14.36
N PHE A 17 -10.87 10.90 -14.01
CA PHE A 17 -9.49 11.18 -14.35
C PHE A 17 -8.84 9.96 -15.00
N LEU A 18 -8.01 10.21 -16.02
CA LEU A 18 -7.19 9.19 -16.68
C LEU A 18 -5.71 9.43 -16.36
N CYS A 19 -5.02 8.39 -15.95
CA CYS A 19 -3.56 8.40 -15.79
C CYS A 19 -2.94 7.29 -16.63
N ARG A 20 -1.96 7.64 -17.48
CA ARG A 20 -1.17 6.69 -18.27
C ARG A 20 0.20 6.55 -17.63
N THR A 21 0.58 5.33 -17.29
CA THR A 21 1.87 5.07 -16.63
C THR A 21 2.97 4.79 -17.65
N ASP A 22 4.21 4.72 -17.18
CA ASP A 22 5.30 4.15 -17.95
C ASP A 22 5.04 2.64 -18.16
N PRO A 23 5.18 2.07 -19.36
CA PRO A 23 5.02 0.63 -19.59
C PRO A 23 5.90 -0.26 -18.71
N ALA A 24 7.03 0.27 -18.21
CA ALA A 24 7.90 -0.42 -17.28
C ALA A 24 7.38 -0.41 -15.81
N ASP A 25 6.33 0.36 -15.52
CA ASP A 25 5.72 0.50 -14.20
C ASP A 25 4.19 0.33 -14.26
N VAL A 26 3.76 -0.90 -14.57
CA VAL A 26 2.35 -1.27 -14.82
C VAL A 26 1.80 -2.34 -13.86
N ALA A 27 2.64 -2.93 -13.02
CA ALA A 27 2.27 -4.08 -12.20
C ALA A 27 3.10 -4.17 -10.92
N ARG A 28 2.63 -5.03 -10.00
CA ARG A 28 3.42 -5.42 -8.85
C ARG A 28 4.63 -6.22 -9.30
N VAL A 29 5.78 -5.96 -8.70
CA VAL A 29 7.02 -6.67 -9.00
C VAL A 29 7.37 -7.53 -7.81
N GLU A 30 6.78 -8.73 -7.74
CA GLU A 30 6.99 -9.67 -6.62
C GLU A 30 8.46 -10.05 -6.46
N ALA A 31 9.18 -10.16 -7.58
CA ALA A 31 10.62 -10.43 -7.59
C ALA A 31 11.48 -9.34 -6.91
N LYS A 32 10.91 -8.15 -6.66
CA LYS A 32 11.54 -7.01 -6.00
C LYS A 32 10.84 -6.64 -4.69
N THR A 33 10.04 -7.56 -4.15
CA THR A 33 9.27 -7.36 -2.92
C THR A 33 9.83 -8.23 -1.80
N TRP A 34 10.40 -7.57 -0.80
CA TRP A 34 11.19 -8.18 0.26
C TRP A 34 10.57 -7.94 1.64
N ILE A 35 10.88 -8.85 2.57
CA ILE A 35 10.58 -8.72 4.00
C ILE A 35 11.90 -8.91 4.75
N SER A 36 12.20 -8.03 5.70
CA SER A 36 13.33 -8.19 6.62
C SER A 36 12.83 -8.64 7.97
N THR A 37 13.44 -9.71 8.47
CA THR A 37 13.35 -10.19 9.85
C THR A 37 14.73 -10.64 10.28
N GLU A 38 15.02 -10.63 11.59
CA GLU A 38 16.30 -11.10 12.13
C GLU A 38 16.60 -12.54 11.70
N HIS A 39 15.62 -13.43 11.85
CA HIS A 39 15.72 -14.80 11.38
C HIS A 39 14.98 -15.00 10.06
N LYS A 40 15.66 -15.63 9.09
CA LYS A 40 15.11 -15.94 7.77
C LYS A 40 13.79 -16.71 7.83
N TYR A 41 13.72 -17.68 8.75
CA TYR A 41 12.60 -18.61 8.81
C TYR A 41 11.34 -18.03 9.46
N ASP A 42 11.42 -16.84 10.05
CA ASP A 42 10.23 -16.09 10.49
C ASP A 42 9.46 -15.51 9.29
N THR A 43 10.15 -15.34 8.15
CA THR A 43 9.58 -14.78 6.92
C THR A 43 9.24 -15.85 5.90
N VAL A 44 10.16 -16.79 5.64
CA VAL A 44 10.00 -17.82 4.60
C VAL A 44 10.19 -19.23 5.18
N PRO A 45 9.42 -20.24 4.74
CA PRO A 45 9.60 -21.59 5.25
C PRO A 45 10.90 -22.23 4.73
N HIS A 46 11.29 -23.32 5.38
CA HIS A 46 12.32 -24.21 4.87
C HIS A 46 11.90 -24.79 3.52
N VAL A 47 12.78 -24.67 2.53
CA VAL A 47 12.60 -25.27 1.20
C VAL A 47 13.69 -26.32 0.98
N ARG A 48 13.39 -27.33 0.17
CA ARG A 48 14.40 -28.32 -0.24
C ARG A 48 15.50 -27.62 -1.04
N GLU A 49 16.72 -28.14 -0.93
CA GLU A 49 17.86 -27.64 -1.69
C GLU A 49 17.56 -27.66 -3.19
N GLY A 50 17.91 -26.58 -3.89
CA GLY A 50 17.60 -26.39 -5.32
C GLY A 50 16.19 -25.90 -5.64
N VAL A 51 15.26 -25.84 -4.67
CA VAL A 51 13.90 -25.32 -4.88
C VAL A 51 13.81 -23.85 -4.53
N LYS A 52 13.36 -23.02 -5.48
CA LYS A 52 13.08 -21.61 -5.23
C LYS A 52 11.77 -21.46 -4.46
N GLY A 53 11.83 -20.79 -3.30
CA GLY A 53 10.64 -20.47 -2.52
C GLY A 53 9.67 -19.56 -3.28
N ILE A 54 8.38 -19.87 -3.21
CA ILE A 54 7.28 -19.10 -3.85
C ILE A 54 6.45 -18.29 -2.85
N LEU A 55 6.69 -18.47 -1.54
CA LEU A 55 5.86 -17.90 -0.47
C LEU A 55 6.32 -16.52 0.02
N GLY A 56 7.46 -16.03 -0.49
CA GLY A 56 8.00 -14.72 -0.13
C GLY A 56 9.49 -14.60 -0.42
N GLN A 57 10.02 -13.40 -0.21
CA GLN A 57 11.44 -13.12 -0.28
C GLN A 57 11.92 -12.52 1.03
N TRP A 58 13.01 -13.06 1.56
CA TRP A 58 13.67 -12.57 2.76
C TRP A 58 14.99 -11.90 2.41
N THR A 59 15.32 -10.84 3.12
CA THR A 59 16.64 -10.20 3.11
C THR A 59 17.05 -9.84 4.53
N ALA A 60 18.34 -9.93 4.82
CA ALA A 60 18.86 -9.63 6.16
C ALA A 60 18.71 -8.12 6.45
N PRO A 61 18.46 -7.71 7.71
CA PRO A 61 18.33 -6.30 8.05
C PRO A 61 19.51 -5.42 7.61
N PRO A 62 20.79 -5.85 7.72
CA PRO A 62 21.93 -5.05 7.24
C PRO A 62 21.94 -4.87 5.71
N ASP A 63 21.54 -5.90 4.95
CA ASP A 63 21.46 -5.81 3.49
C ASP A 63 20.33 -4.85 3.08
N MET A 64 19.19 -4.92 3.77
CA MET A 64 18.10 -3.97 3.54
C MET A 64 18.54 -2.54 3.83
N GLU A 65 19.23 -2.29 4.94
CA GLU A 65 19.72 -0.96 5.29
C GLU A 65 20.70 -0.41 4.24
N LYS A 66 21.59 -1.26 3.72
CA LYS A 66 22.48 -0.89 2.61
C LYS A 66 21.69 -0.48 1.35
N GLU A 67 20.69 -1.26 0.96
CA GLU A 67 19.86 -0.93 -0.21
C GLU A 67 19.04 0.36 -0.01
N MET A 68 18.63 0.65 1.23
CA MET A 68 17.95 1.89 1.61
C MET A 68 18.89 3.09 1.51
N ASN A 69 20.10 2.96 2.05
CA ASN A 69 21.12 4.01 2.01
C ASN A 69 21.62 4.29 0.57
N ASP A 70 21.56 3.32 -0.33
CA ASP A 70 21.86 3.55 -1.76
C ASP A 70 20.74 4.35 -2.48
N ARG A 71 19.48 4.20 -2.06
CA ARG A 71 18.33 4.71 -2.83
C ARG A 71 17.74 6.02 -2.32
N TYR A 72 17.62 6.18 -1.01
CA TYR A 72 16.84 7.28 -0.42
C TYR A 72 17.56 8.62 -0.32
N PRO A 73 18.90 8.71 -0.13
CA PRO A 73 19.58 10.00 -0.05
C PRO A 73 19.32 10.86 -1.30
N GLY A 74 18.71 12.03 -1.09
CA GLY A 74 18.42 12.98 -2.16
C GLY A 74 17.33 12.56 -3.16
N CYS A 75 16.64 11.43 -2.97
CA CYS A 75 15.70 10.91 -3.97
C CYS A 75 14.49 11.81 -4.27
N MET A 76 14.11 12.68 -3.32
CA MET A 76 13.02 13.66 -3.47
C MET A 76 13.52 15.08 -3.77
N LYS A 77 14.80 15.27 -4.11
CA LYS A 77 15.35 16.60 -4.38
C LYS A 77 14.53 17.32 -5.46
N GLY A 78 14.08 18.54 -5.15
CA GLY A 78 13.23 19.35 -6.03
C GLY A 78 11.81 18.83 -6.24
N ARG A 79 11.33 17.92 -5.38
CA ARG A 79 9.94 17.48 -5.29
C ARG A 79 9.38 17.79 -3.90
N THR A 80 8.06 17.92 -3.83
CA THR A 80 7.35 18.06 -2.55
C THR A 80 7.22 16.70 -1.90
N MET A 81 7.65 16.58 -0.64
CA MET A 81 7.31 15.44 0.20
C MET A 81 5.94 15.69 0.84
N PHE A 82 4.96 14.85 0.51
CA PHE A 82 3.66 14.83 1.14
C PHE A 82 3.67 13.91 2.35
N VAL A 83 3.06 14.38 3.44
CA VAL A 83 2.82 13.59 4.65
C VAL A 83 1.34 13.23 4.67
N ILE A 84 1.03 11.94 4.59
CA ILE A 84 -0.34 11.43 4.46
C ILE A 84 -0.65 10.58 5.70
N PRO A 85 -1.29 11.15 6.72
CA PRO A 85 -1.85 10.38 7.82
C PRO A 85 -3.11 9.66 7.34
N PHE A 86 -3.18 8.35 7.51
CA PHE A 86 -4.34 7.58 7.11
C PHE A 86 -4.73 6.53 8.14
N SER A 87 -6.03 6.26 8.23
CA SER A 87 -6.57 5.16 9.03
C SER A 87 -7.02 4.02 8.13
N MET A 88 -6.56 2.81 8.48
CA MET A 88 -7.06 1.54 7.97
C MET A 88 -8.22 1.10 8.87
N GLY A 89 -9.44 1.12 8.35
CA GLY A 89 -10.66 0.94 9.15
C GLY A 89 -11.31 2.27 9.53
N LEU A 90 -12.40 2.22 10.31
CA LEU A 90 -13.07 3.43 10.80
C LEU A 90 -12.13 4.18 11.76
N VAL A 91 -12.05 5.51 11.64
CA VAL A 91 -11.17 6.31 12.49
C VAL A 91 -11.60 6.18 13.96
N GLY A 92 -10.71 5.67 14.81
CA GLY A 92 -10.99 5.39 16.23
C GLY A 92 -11.75 4.09 16.47
N GLY A 93 -11.91 3.24 15.46
CA GLY A 93 -12.50 1.91 15.61
C GLY A 93 -11.55 0.95 16.35
N PRO A 94 -12.08 -0.11 17.00
CA PRO A 94 -11.30 -1.01 17.84
C PRO A 94 -10.24 -1.81 17.07
N ILE A 95 -10.52 -2.13 15.80
CA ILE A 95 -9.60 -2.83 14.89
C ILE A 95 -8.83 -1.87 13.97
N SER A 96 -9.03 -0.56 14.13
CA SER A 96 -8.42 0.41 13.24
C SER A 96 -6.93 0.56 13.53
N LYS A 97 -6.14 0.68 12.47
CA LYS A 97 -4.70 0.92 12.58
C LYS A 97 -4.33 2.16 11.79
N ILE A 98 -3.45 2.99 12.35
CA ILE A 98 -3.02 4.25 11.73
C ILE A 98 -1.67 4.03 11.06
N GLY A 99 -1.50 4.64 9.88
CA GLY A 99 -0.23 4.72 9.19
C GLY A 99 0.03 6.14 8.73
N ILE A 100 1.31 6.50 8.60
CA ILE A 100 1.73 7.77 8.00
C ILE A 100 2.55 7.43 6.78
N GLN A 101 2.08 7.87 5.61
CA GLN A 101 2.78 7.71 4.35
C GLN A 101 3.46 9.00 3.89
N LEU A 102 4.78 8.93 3.75
CA LEU A 102 5.59 9.92 3.06
C LEU A 102 5.66 9.58 1.58
N THR A 103 5.40 10.55 0.70
CA THR A 103 5.51 10.34 -0.75
C THR A 103 5.88 11.60 -1.51
N ASP A 104 6.59 11.46 -2.62
CA ASP A 104 6.87 12.53 -3.59
C ASP A 104 5.96 12.54 -4.83
N SER A 105 4.82 11.82 -4.77
CA SER A 105 3.91 11.61 -5.89
C SER A 105 2.50 12.13 -5.61
N ASN A 106 2.06 13.08 -6.44
CA ASN A 106 0.68 13.60 -6.40
C ASN A 106 -0.35 12.50 -6.68
N TYR A 107 -0.03 11.55 -7.56
CA TYR A 107 -0.91 10.43 -7.88
C TYR A 107 -1.19 9.59 -6.63
N VAL A 108 -0.13 9.28 -5.87
CA VAL A 108 -0.23 8.51 -4.64
C VAL A 108 -1.05 9.25 -3.60
N LEU A 109 -0.84 10.57 -3.43
CA LEU A 109 -1.64 11.40 -2.55
C LEU A 109 -3.14 11.31 -2.85
N LEU A 110 -3.52 11.52 -4.12
CA LEU A 110 -4.92 11.50 -4.55
C LEU A 110 -5.54 10.10 -4.38
N CYS A 111 -4.82 9.06 -4.78
CA CYS A 111 -5.32 7.69 -4.65
C CYS A 111 -5.41 7.23 -3.19
N MET A 112 -4.46 7.61 -2.31
CA MET A 112 -4.55 7.32 -0.89
C MET A 112 -5.75 8.00 -0.24
N ASN A 113 -6.07 9.24 -0.63
CA ASN A 113 -7.25 9.95 -0.15
C ASN A 113 -8.58 9.27 -0.54
N ILE A 114 -8.60 8.56 -1.67
CA ILE A 114 -9.77 7.77 -2.10
C ILE A 114 -9.83 6.41 -1.38
N MET A 115 -8.68 5.74 -1.25
CA MET A 115 -8.60 4.35 -0.78
C MET A 115 -8.62 4.21 0.74
N THR A 116 -8.22 5.25 1.46
CA THR A 116 -8.06 5.26 2.92
C THR A 116 -8.75 6.48 3.53
N ARG A 117 -8.91 6.50 4.85
CA ARG A 117 -9.48 7.67 5.54
C ARG A 117 -8.35 8.63 5.89
N VAL A 118 -8.25 9.71 5.13
CA VAL A 118 -7.33 10.84 5.40
C VAL A 118 -8.18 11.99 5.91
N ALA A 119 -8.04 12.32 7.19
CA ALA A 119 -8.81 13.39 7.83
C ALA A 119 -8.05 13.97 9.04
N PRO A 120 -8.35 15.21 9.47
CA PRO A 120 -7.76 15.80 10.67
C PRO A 120 -7.94 14.91 11.92
N LYS A 121 -9.11 14.25 12.03
CA LYS A 121 -9.41 13.29 13.11
C LYS A 121 -8.40 12.14 13.23
N VAL A 122 -7.69 11.79 12.17
CA VAL A 122 -6.63 10.76 12.22
C VAL A 122 -5.48 11.22 13.12
N TRP A 123 -5.10 12.50 13.07
CA TRP A 123 -4.09 13.05 13.98
C TRP A 123 -4.56 13.06 15.43
N GLU A 124 -5.80 13.47 15.66
CA GLU A 124 -6.41 13.48 17.01
C GLU A 124 -6.47 12.07 17.60
N THR A 125 -6.80 11.07 16.78
CA THR A 125 -6.86 9.67 17.19
C THR A 125 -5.46 9.09 17.40
N LEU A 126 -4.47 9.54 16.62
CA LEU A 126 -3.10 9.09 16.74
C LEU A 126 -2.49 9.55 18.08
N GLY A 127 -2.58 10.85 18.41
CA GLY A 127 -1.90 11.40 19.58
C GLY A 127 -0.42 11.00 19.61
N ASP A 128 0.03 10.44 20.75
CA ASP A 128 1.37 9.86 20.92
C ASP A 128 1.41 8.33 20.69
N GLY A 129 0.38 7.79 20.06
CA GLY A 129 0.22 6.36 19.80
C GLY A 129 1.15 5.82 18.70
N GLU A 130 1.17 4.50 18.57
CA GLU A 130 1.95 3.82 17.55
C GLU A 130 1.29 3.92 16.16
N PHE A 131 2.11 4.04 15.12
CA PHE A 131 1.65 4.03 13.73
C PHE A 131 2.62 3.25 12.85
N VAL A 132 2.12 2.80 11.69
CA VAL A 132 2.95 2.16 10.67
C VAL A 132 3.64 3.24 9.83
N LYS A 133 4.97 3.23 9.84
CA LYS A 133 5.79 4.18 9.10
C LYS A 133 5.87 3.74 7.65
N CYS A 134 5.32 4.53 6.73
CA CYS A 134 5.32 4.23 5.32
C CYS A 134 6.16 5.28 4.59
N ILE A 135 7.24 4.89 3.92
CA ILE A 135 8.03 5.78 3.07
C ILE A 135 7.96 5.30 1.62
N HIS A 136 7.61 6.21 0.73
CA HIS A 136 7.50 5.95 -0.70
C HIS A 136 8.23 7.03 -1.50
N SER A 137 9.00 6.63 -2.51
CA SER A 137 9.60 7.56 -3.48
C SER A 137 9.51 6.97 -4.88
N VAL A 138 9.13 7.78 -5.87
CA VAL A 138 9.25 7.38 -7.28
C VAL A 138 10.70 7.29 -7.75
N GLY A 139 11.64 7.82 -6.95
CA GLY A 139 13.08 7.72 -7.18
C GLY A 139 13.60 8.57 -8.34
N CYS A 140 12.86 9.63 -8.72
CA CYS A 140 13.17 10.54 -9.83
C CYS A 140 13.50 11.97 -9.32
N PRO A 141 14.64 12.22 -8.67
CA PRO A 141 15.00 13.57 -8.22
C PRO A 141 15.10 14.58 -9.37
N ARG A 142 15.08 15.88 -9.06
CA ARG A 142 15.27 16.97 -10.02
C ARG A 142 16.69 17.58 -9.91
N PRO A 143 17.30 18.00 -11.04
CA PRO A 143 16.82 17.88 -12.42
C PRO A 143 16.72 16.41 -12.86
N VAL A 144 15.74 16.09 -13.72
CA VAL A 144 15.50 14.70 -14.09
C VAL A 144 16.55 14.26 -15.08
N GLU A 145 17.37 13.29 -14.69
CA GLU A 145 18.48 12.77 -15.52
C GLU A 145 18.00 11.77 -16.59
N ARG A 146 16.83 11.16 -16.39
CA ARG A 146 16.24 10.17 -17.29
C ARG A 146 15.02 10.68 -18.06
N LYS A 147 14.77 10.08 -19.22
CA LYS A 147 13.55 10.32 -19.98
C LYS A 147 12.33 9.87 -19.16
N VAL A 148 11.37 10.77 -19.00
CA VAL A 148 10.07 10.45 -18.38
C VAL A 148 9.08 10.08 -19.48
N VAL A 149 8.57 8.85 -19.45
CA VAL A 149 7.54 8.37 -20.38
C VAL A 149 6.16 8.68 -19.81
N ASN A 150 5.22 9.13 -20.66
CA ASN A 150 3.82 9.41 -20.28
C ASN A 150 3.63 10.35 -19.08
N HIS A 151 4.60 11.23 -18.80
CA HIS A 151 4.63 12.06 -17.58
C HIS A 151 4.58 11.26 -16.27
N TRP A 152 4.99 9.99 -16.30
CA TRP A 152 5.01 9.08 -15.16
C TRP A 152 6.44 8.89 -14.64
N PRO A 153 6.81 9.54 -13.53
CA PRO A 153 8.12 9.34 -12.94
C PRO A 153 8.18 7.96 -12.26
N CYS A 154 9.14 7.13 -12.66
CA CYS A 154 9.48 5.87 -12.00
C CYS A 154 10.98 5.55 -12.17
N ASN A 155 11.51 4.62 -11.38
CA ASN A 155 12.85 4.04 -11.48
C ASN A 155 12.78 2.51 -11.64
N PRO A 156 12.43 1.98 -12.83
CA PRO A 156 12.18 0.55 -13.02
C PRO A 156 13.36 -0.35 -12.63
N GLU A 157 14.59 0.11 -12.87
CA GLU A 157 15.81 -0.62 -12.56
C GLU A 157 15.99 -0.82 -11.06
N ARG A 158 15.80 0.24 -10.28
CA ARG A 158 16.01 0.23 -8.82
C ARG A 158 14.75 -0.01 -7.99
N ILE A 159 13.66 -0.49 -8.59
CA ILE A 159 12.43 -0.83 -7.84
C ILE A 159 12.77 -1.70 -6.63
N MET A 160 12.26 -1.34 -5.46
CA MET A 160 12.36 -2.16 -4.25
C MET A 160 11.18 -1.85 -3.34
N ILE A 161 10.44 -2.89 -2.96
CA ILE A 161 9.37 -2.79 -1.98
C ILE A 161 9.77 -3.65 -0.80
N ALA A 162 10.05 -3.03 0.34
CA ALA A 162 10.56 -3.68 1.53
C ALA A 162 9.61 -3.48 2.71
N HIS A 163 9.54 -4.50 3.57
CA HIS A 163 8.71 -4.51 4.76
C HIS A 163 9.57 -4.92 5.96
N ARG A 164 9.47 -4.16 7.05
CA ARG A 164 10.07 -4.44 8.34
C ARG A 164 8.95 -4.62 9.37
N PRO A 165 8.50 -5.86 9.61
CA PRO A 165 7.36 -6.12 10.48
C PRO A 165 7.61 -5.69 11.92
N THR A 166 8.81 -5.95 12.46
CA THR A 166 9.19 -5.65 13.83
C THR A 166 9.12 -4.15 14.14
N GLU A 167 9.68 -3.33 13.24
CA GLU A 167 9.69 -1.87 13.38
C GLU A 167 8.43 -1.20 12.82
N ARG A 168 7.52 -2.00 12.25
CA ARG A 168 6.30 -1.56 11.55
C ARG A 168 6.60 -0.53 10.47
N GLU A 169 7.59 -0.83 9.64
CA GLU A 169 8.03 0.05 8.56
C GLU A 169 7.80 -0.57 7.19
N ILE A 170 7.35 0.27 6.26
CA ILE A 170 7.15 -0.08 4.86
C ILE A 170 7.93 0.92 4.05
N MET A 171 8.75 0.41 3.14
CA MET A 171 9.64 1.21 2.30
C MET A 171 9.40 0.82 0.86
N SER A 172 9.13 1.79 -0.01
CA SER A 172 8.91 1.54 -1.43
C SER A 172 9.61 2.57 -2.29
N TYR A 173 10.43 2.07 -3.21
CA TYR A 173 11.25 2.90 -4.07
C TYR A 173 11.02 2.54 -5.54
N GLY A 174 10.97 3.55 -6.39
CA GLY A 174 11.09 3.41 -7.85
C GLY A 174 9.82 3.05 -8.60
N SER A 175 8.69 2.80 -7.94
CA SER A 175 7.42 2.49 -8.60
C SER A 175 6.32 3.39 -8.09
N GLY A 176 5.64 4.11 -8.99
CA GLY A 176 4.45 4.90 -8.66
C GLY A 176 3.16 4.09 -8.72
N TYR A 177 3.22 2.81 -9.11
CA TYR A 177 2.05 2.04 -9.50
C TYR A 177 1.36 1.32 -8.33
N GLY A 178 0.05 1.60 -8.16
CA GLY A 178 -0.89 0.77 -7.43
C GLY A 178 -0.37 0.17 -6.12
N GLY A 179 -0.23 -1.16 -6.07
CA GLY A 179 0.17 -1.88 -4.85
C GLY A 179 1.62 -1.67 -4.40
N ASN A 180 2.48 -1.08 -5.24
CA ASN A 180 3.84 -0.73 -4.87
C ASN A 180 3.90 0.65 -4.21
N SER A 181 3.01 1.56 -4.58
CA SER A 181 3.04 2.96 -4.12
C SER A 181 1.94 3.29 -3.10
N LEU A 182 0.79 2.62 -3.13
CA LEU A 182 -0.30 2.76 -2.17
C LEU A 182 -0.03 1.82 -0.98
N LEU A 183 0.82 2.27 -0.06
CA LEU A 183 1.38 1.41 0.99
C LEU A 183 0.33 0.88 1.97
N GLY A 184 -0.79 1.61 2.13
CA GLY A 184 -1.95 1.12 2.88
C GLY A 184 -2.58 -0.15 2.31
N LYS A 185 -2.52 -0.38 0.99
CA LYS A 185 -3.36 -1.38 0.30
C LYS A 185 -2.91 -2.83 0.48
N LYS A 186 -1.64 -3.13 0.21
CA LYS A 186 -1.10 -4.51 0.24
C LYS A 186 0.03 -4.64 1.24
N CYS A 187 0.94 -3.68 1.25
CA CYS A 187 2.07 -3.66 2.15
C CYS A 187 1.61 -3.60 3.61
N PHE A 188 0.71 -2.67 3.93
CA PHE A 188 0.13 -2.59 5.26
C PHE A 188 -0.97 -3.62 5.47
N ALA A 189 -2.11 -3.50 4.77
CA ALA A 189 -3.32 -4.27 5.07
C ALA A 189 -3.18 -5.80 5.04
N LEU A 190 -2.14 -6.33 4.39
CA LEU A 190 -1.87 -7.76 4.37
C LEU A 190 -0.55 -8.08 5.05
N ARG A 191 0.59 -7.58 4.56
CA ARG A 191 1.90 -8.07 5.02
C ARG A 191 2.27 -7.66 6.44
N ILE A 192 2.14 -6.37 6.75
CA ILE A 192 2.39 -5.89 8.11
C ILE A 192 1.21 -6.27 9.01
N ALA A 193 -0.02 -6.11 8.53
CA ALA A 193 -1.21 -6.44 9.27
C ALA A 193 -1.28 -7.93 9.66
N SER A 194 -0.84 -8.86 8.82
CA SER A 194 -0.85 -10.29 9.16
C SER A 194 0.09 -10.62 10.31
N VAL A 195 1.22 -9.92 10.42
CA VAL A 195 2.15 -10.09 11.54
C VAL A 195 1.57 -9.48 12.81
N ILE A 196 1.01 -8.26 12.72
CA ILE A 196 0.30 -7.64 13.85
C ILE A 196 -0.88 -8.53 14.31
N ALA A 197 -1.62 -9.09 13.36
CA ALA A 197 -2.76 -9.95 13.61
C ALA A 197 -2.36 -11.25 14.31
N ARG A 198 -1.25 -11.87 13.89
CA ARG A 198 -0.65 -13.01 14.59
C ARG A 198 -0.31 -12.68 16.04
N ASP A 199 0.28 -11.51 16.27
CA ASP A 199 0.76 -11.11 17.60
C ASP A 199 -0.40 -10.69 18.53
N GLU A 200 -1.49 -10.13 17.97
CA GLU A 200 -2.66 -9.63 18.71
C GLU A 200 -3.85 -10.62 18.72
N GLY A 201 -3.77 -11.75 18.01
CA GLY A 201 -4.82 -12.79 18.00
C GLY A 201 -6.02 -12.52 17.10
N TRP A 202 -5.84 -11.80 15.98
CA TRP A 202 -6.87 -11.60 14.93
C TRP A 202 -6.35 -12.04 13.56
N LEU A 203 -7.10 -11.79 12.47
CA LEU A 203 -6.75 -12.21 11.11
C LEU A 203 -6.77 -11.04 10.11
N ALA A 204 -5.73 -10.96 9.28
CA ALA A 204 -5.62 -10.00 8.18
C ALA A 204 -5.57 -10.75 6.84
N GLU A 205 -6.71 -10.88 6.17
CA GLU A 205 -6.89 -11.79 5.04
C GLU A 205 -7.10 -11.10 3.70
N HIS A 206 -6.74 -11.79 2.61
CA HIS A 206 -7.04 -11.34 1.25
C HIS A 206 -8.45 -11.75 0.82
N MET A 207 -9.46 -11.30 1.55
CA MET A 207 -10.87 -11.58 1.30
C MET A 207 -11.61 -10.34 0.76
N LEU A 208 -12.74 -10.58 0.09
CA LEU A 208 -13.64 -9.50 -0.32
C LEU A 208 -14.17 -8.80 0.93
N LYS A 209 -14.37 -7.47 0.85
CA LYS A 209 -15.13 -6.74 1.89
C LYS A 209 -16.48 -7.42 2.10
N VAL A 210 -16.87 -7.61 3.36
CA VAL A 210 -18.08 -8.34 3.78
C VAL A 210 -19.24 -8.09 2.83
N LEU A 211 -19.60 -9.14 2.08
CA LEU A 211 -20.73 -9.13 1.18
C LEU A 211 -21.95 -9.66 1.95
N ARG A 212 -22.96 -8.82 2.12
CA ARG A 212 -24.23 -9.25 2.67
C ARG A 212 -25.09 -9.80 1.53
N ILE A 213 -25.41 -11.09 1.59
CA ILE A 213 -26.39 -11.72 0.72
C ILE A 213 -27.69 -11.84 1.52
N ALA A 214 -28.78 -11.29 0.97
CA ALA A 214 -30.11 -11.48 1.52
C ALA A 214 -30.88 -12.39 0.57
N SER A 215 -31.26 -13.58 1.03
CA SER A 215 -32.25 -14.41 0.36
C SER A 215 -33.63 -13.99 0.85
N VAL A 216 -34.56 -13.85 -0.10
CA VAL A 216 -35.97 -13.65 0.21
C VAL A 216 -36.65 -15.01 0.01
N ILE A 217 -36.95 -15.69 1.11
CA ILE A 217 -37.72 -16.94 1.05
C ILE A 217 -39.19 -16.56 1.16
N ALA A 218 -39.94 -16.70 0.06
CA ALA A 218 -41.39 -16.68 0.11
C ALA A 218 -41.86 -18.01 0.72
N ARG A 219 -42.38 -17.96 1.96
CA ARG A 219 -43.26 -19.01 2.47
C ARG A 219 -44.68 -18.48 2.44
N ASP A 220 -45.66 -19.36 2.23
CA ASP A 220 -47.08 -19.03 2.03
C ASP A 220 -47.74 -18.21 3.17
N GLU A 221 -47.03 -17.94 4.28
CA GLU A 221 -47.49 -17.15 5.42
C GLU A 221 -46.70 -15.85 5.69
N GLY A 222 -45.80 -15.42 4.79
CA GLY A 222 -45.15 -14.11 4.87
C GLY A 222 -43.63 -14.11 4.62
N TRP A 223 -43.10 -12.92 4.32
CA TRP A 223 -41.68 -12.70 4.01
C TRP A 223 -40.81 -12.71 5.26
N LEU A 224 -39.95 -13.72 5.42
CA LEU A 224 -38.85 -13.70 6.38
C LEU A 224 -37.52 -13.49 5.62
N ALA A 225 -36.82 -12.41 5.92
CA ALA A 225 -35.46 -12.20 5.43
C ALA A 225 -34.48 -12.96 6.33
N GLU A 226 -33.84 -14.00 5.81
CA GLU A 226 -32.79 -14.71 6.53
C GLU A 226 -31.45 -13.98 6.30
N HIS A 227 -30.78 -13.60 7.37
CA HIS A 227 -29.51 -12.87 7.32
C HIS A 227 -28.35 -13.82 7.60
N MET A 228 -27.68 -14.28 6.54
CA MET A 228 -26.39 -14.95 6.70
C MET A 228 -25.30 -13.87 6.76
N LEU A 229 -24.81 -13.60 7.98
CA LEU A 229 -23.60 -12.81 8.21
C LEU A 229 -22.39 -13.73 8.07
N VAL A 230 -21.53 -13.48 7.08
CA VAL A 230 -20.18 -14.03 7.05
C VAL A 230 -19.26 -12.92 7.61
N SER A 231 -18.76 -13.11 8.84
CA SER A 231 -17.75 -12.27 9.51
C SER A 231 -16.40 -12.38 8.79
N SER A 232 -15.44 -11.46 8.83
CA SER A 232 -15.11 -10.32 9.70
C SER A 232 -14.33 -9.28 8.88
#